data_AF-A0A7Y1UC01-F1
#
_entry.id   AF-A0A7Y1UC01-F1
#
_cell.length_a   1.000
_cell.length_b   1.000
_cell.length_c   1.000
_cell.angle_alpha   90.00
_cell.angle_beta   90.00
_cell.angle_gamma   90.00
#
_symmetry.space_group_name_H-M   'P 1'
#
loop_
_entity.id
_entity.type
_entity.pdbx_description
1 polymer ?
#
loop_
_entity_poly.entity_id
_entity_poly.type
_entity_poly.pdbx_seq_one_letter_code
_entity_poly.pdbx_strand_id
1 'polypeptide(L)'
;MSALEDKFSRTLNYLRLSVTDRCNLRCNYCMPEEGIQFEPRTELLTYEEIIHLAKLLKTQGLNKIRITGGEPFVRKDLDKLLRALRFDVGIEKL
;
A
#
# COMPACT_ATOMS: atom_id res chain seq x y z
N MET A 1 -20.44 -9.78 -8.76
CA MET A 1 -20.48 -8.39 -8.26
C MET A 1 -19.87 -7.50 -9.34
N SER A 2 -20.50 -6.37 -9.65
CA SER A 2 -19.93 -5.37 -10.56
C SER A 2 -18.72 -4.70 -9.92
N ALA A 3 -17.75 -4.27 -10.73
CA ALA A 3 -16.60 -3.54 -10.23
C ALA A 3 -17.04 -2.21 -9.59
N LEU A 4 -16.30 -1.75 -8.58
CA LEU A 4 -16.62 -0.49 -7.89
C LEU A 4 -16.35 0.69 -8.82
N GLU A 5 -17.36 1.54 -9.01
CA GLU A 5 -17.28 2.74 -9.82
C GLU A 5 -17.52 3.99 -8.98
N ASP A 6 -16.81 5.06 -9.32
CA ASP A 6 -17.07 6.37 -8.74
C ASP A 6 -18.14 7.16 -9.51
N LYS A 7 -18.44 8.38 -9.05
CA LYS A 7 -19.45 9.26 -9.66
C LYS A 7 -19.07 9.75 -11.08
N PHE A 8 -17.84 9.52 -11.52
CA PHE A 8 -17.35 9.85 -12.85
C PHE A 8 -17.21 8.59 -13.73
N SER A 9 -17.81 7.47 -13.34
CA SER A 9 -17.78 6.20 -14.06
C SER A 9 -16.37 5.63 -14.24
N ARG A 10 -15.46 5.90 -13.30
CA ARG A 10 -14.13 5.28 -13.28
C ARG A 10 -14.15 4.05 -12.40
N THR A 11 -13.71 2.93 -12.95
CA THR A 11 -13.61 1.66 -12.24
C THR A 11 -12.37 1.61 -11.34
N LEU A 12 -12.53 1.14 -10.10
CA LEU A 12 -11.43 0.80 -9.22
C LEU A 12 -10.61 -0.34 -9.82
N ASN A 13 -9.37 -0.04 -10.23
CA ASN A 13 -8.42 -1.06 -10.70
C ASN A 13 -7.04 -0.93 -10.05
N TYR A 14 -6.78 0.17 -9.34
CA TYR A 14 -5.46 0.56 -8.87
C TYR A 14 -5.49 1.03 -7.42
N LEU A 15 -4.60 0.48 -6.59
CA LEU A 15 -4.39 0.87 -5.20
C LEU A 15 -2.95 1.35 -5.00
N ARG A 16 -2.78 2.56 -4.45
CA ARG A 16 -1.49 3.02 -3.94
C ARG A 16 -1.42 2.67 -2.45
N LEU A 17 -0.53 1.75 -2.09
CA LEU A 17 -0.40 1.27 -0.73
C LEU A 17 0.85 1.87 -0.07
N SER A 18 0.66 2.82 0.84
CA SER A 18 1.74 3.36 1.67
C SER A 18 2.00 2.41 2.85
N VAL A 19 3.16 1.74 2.86
CA VAL A 19 3.47 0.77 3.91
C VAL A 19 4.20 1.39 5.09
N THR A 20 4.87 2.52 4.92
CA THR A 20 5.65 3.18 5.98
C THR A 20 5.72 4.67 5.70
N ASP A 21 5.84 5.47 6.74
CA ASP A 21 6.12 6.90 6.69
C ASP A 21 7.63 7.19 6.75
N ARG A 22 8.42 6.24 7.25
CA ARG A 22 9.88 6.35 7.35
C ARG A 22 10.56 6.32 5.99
N CYS A 23 11.60 7.14 5.84
CA CYS A 23 12.48 7.22 4.68
C CYS A 23 13.95 7.32 5.13
N ASN A 24 14.85 6.68 4.38
CA ASN A 24 16.31 6.76 4.57
C ASN A 24 16.93 8.01 3.92
N LEU A 25 16.14 8.83 3.21
CA LEU A 25 16.57 10.09 2.60
C LEU A 25 15.84 11.30 3.19
N ARG A 26 16.38 12.50 2.96
CA ARG A 26 15.83 13.81 3.32
C ARG A 26 15.77 14.71 2.09
N CYS A 27 14.87 14.37 1.18
CA CYS A 27 14.72 15.11 -0.08
C CYS A 27 14.01 16.44 0.15
N ASN A 28 14.62 17.56 -0.26
CA ASN A 28 14.11 18.93 -0.02
C ASN A 28 12.62 19.15 -0.35
N TYR A 29 12.08 18.48 -1.38
CA TYR A 29 10.69 18.64 -1.82
C TYR A 29 9.72 17.59 -1.26
N CYS A 30 10.21 16.60 -0.49
CA CYS A 30 9.41 15.46 -0.03
C CYS A 30 9.55 15.22 1.47
N MET A 31 10.76 15.21 2.00
CA MET A 31 11.05 15.05 3.42
C MET A 31 12.14 16.05 3.80
N PRO A 32 11.77 17.20 4.36
CA PRO A 32 12.71 18.27 4.67
C PRO A 32 13.72 17.82 5.73
N GLU A 33 14.80 18.57 5.90
CA GLU A 33 15.93 18.17 6.74
C GLU A 33 15.53 17.98 8.21
N GLU A 34 14.60 18.80 8.70
CA GLU A 34 14.01 18.70 10.04
C GLU A 34 13.21 17.41 10.23
N GLY A 35 12.90 16.71 9.14
CA GLY A 35 12.13 15.48 9.10
C GLY A 35 10.63 15.72 9.26
N ILE A 36 9.91 14.63 9.48
CA ILE A 36 8.50 14.63 9.85
C ILE A 36 8.33 13.83 11.14
N GLN A 37 7.27 14.12 11.89
CA GLN A 37 6.90 13.27 13.01
C GLN A 37 6.41 11.92 12.47
N PHE A 38 7.15 10.86 12.80
CA PHE A 38 6.75 9.51 12.41
C PHE A 38 5.66 8.98 13.34
N GLU A 39 4.69 8.30 12.74
CA GLU A 39 3.67 7.60 13.48
C GLU A 39 4.28 6.43 14.28
N PRO A 40 3.73 6.16 15.47
CA PRO A 40 4.03 4.95 16.20
C PRO A 40 3.74 3.72 15.33
N ARG A 41 4.55 2.67 15.49
CA ARG A 41 4.37 1.43 14.71
C ARG A 41 2.98 0.79 14.90
N THR A 42 2.35 1.03 16.05
CA THR A 42 1.02 0.51 16.38
C THR A 42 -0.10 1.17 15.59
N GLU A 43 0.12 2.39 15.08
CA GLU A 43 -0.85 3.11 14.25
C GLU A 43 -0.75 2.75 12.77
N LEU A 44 0.29 2.02 12.37
CA LEU A 44 0.43 1.52 11.01
C LEU A 44 -0.37 0.22 10.85
N LEU A 45 -1.09 0.11 9.74
CA LEU A 45 -1.78 -1.14 9.37
C LEU A 45 -0.78 -2.30 9.36
N THR A 46 -1.16 -3.38 10.05
CA THR A 46 -0.48 -4.67 10.01
C THR A 46 -0.56 -5.28 8.61
N TYR A 47 0.29 -6.28 8.34
CA TYR A 47 0.23 -6.95 7.04
C TYR A 47 -1.05 -7.75 6.86
N GLU A 48 -1.56 -8.31 7.95
CA GLU A 48 -2.82 -9.05 8.01
C GLU A 48 -4.00 -8.14 7.63
N GLU A 49 -4.05 -6.92 8.18
CA GLU A 49 -5.08 -5.93 7.81
C GLU A 49 -4.96 -5.50 6.35
N ILE A 50 -3.74 -5.24 5.87
CA ILE A 50 -3.50 -4.88 4.46
C ILE A 50 -3.97 -6.01 3.53
N ILE A 51 -3.63 -7.26 3.83
CA ILE A 51 -4.03 -8.43 3.05
C ILE A 51 -5.55 -8.58 3.07
N HIS A 52 -6.18 -8.40 4.24
CA HIS A 52 -7.64 -8.45 4.37
C HIS A 52 -8.31 -7.40 3.47
N LEU A 53 -7.85 -6.15 3.52
CA LEU A 53 -8.35 -5.08 2.66
C LEU A 53 -8.12 -5.38 1.17
N ALA A 54 -6.94 -5.87 0.81
CA ALA A 54 -6.62 -6.21 -0.58
C ALA A 54 -7.54 -7.32 -1.13
N LYS A 55 -7.90 -8.33 -0.32
CA LYS A 55 -8.86 -9.37 -0.69
C LYS A 55 -10.25 -8.79 -0.96
N LEU A 56 -10.73 -7.91 -0.09
CA LEU A 56 -12.02 -7.23 -0.28
C LEU A 56 -12.01 -6.38 -1.55
N LEU A 57 -10.96 -5.60 -1.79
CA LEU A 57 -10.85 -4.75 -2.98
C LEU A 57 -10.66 -5.55 -4.27
N LYS A 58 -10.03 -6.73 -4.21
CA LYS A 58 -9.90 -7.64 -5.37
C LYS A 58 -11.27 -8.07 -5.88
N THR A 59 -12.24 -8.32 -5.01
CA THR A 59 -13.62 -8.64 -5.43
C THR A 59 -14.33 -7.45 -6.07
N GLN A 60 -13.79 -6.24 -5.92
CA GLN A 60 -14.34 -4.99 -6.46
C GLN A 60 -13.62 -4.50 -7.73
N GLY A 61 -12.69 -5.30 -8.29
CA GLY A 61 -12.01 -4.97 -9.56
C GLY A 61 -10.54 -4.55 -9.44
N LEU A 62 -9.99 -4.49 -8.22
CA LEU A 62 -8.56 -4.18 -8.02
C LEU A 62 -7.67 -5.21 -8.72
N ASN A 63 -6.75 -4.77 -9.58
CA ASN A 63 -5.81 -5.65 -10.27
C ASN A 63 -4.34 -5.25 -10.07
N LYS A 64 -4.09 -3.98 -9.74
CA LYS A 64 -2.75 -3.42 -9.57
C LYS A 64 -2.63 -2.75 -8.21
N ILE A 65 -1.59 -3.12 -7.48
CA ILE A 65 -1.14 -2.39 -6.30
C ILE A 65 0.19 -1.74 -6.64
N ARG A 66 0.41 -0.50 -6.21
CA ARG A 66 1.75 0.11 -6.17
C ARG A 66 2.16 0.28 -4.72
N ILE A 67 3.25 -0.36 -4.35
CA ILE A 67 3.82 -0.25 -3.01
C ILE A 67 4.60 1.07 -2.92
N THR A 68 4.26 1.88 -1.92
CA THR A 68 4.90 3.18 -1.63
C THR A 68 5.10 3.34 -0.13
N GLY A 69 5.53 4.53 0.29
CA GLY A 69 5.72 4.89 1.68
C GLY A 69 6.34 6.28 1.76
N GLY A 70 7.22 6.48 2.74
CA GLY A 70 8.53 7.07 2.50
C GLY A 70 9.33 6.13 1.60
N GLU A 71 10.22 5.34 2.19
CA GLU A 71 10.95 4.29 1.47
C GLU A 71 10.40 2.90 1.86
N PRO A 72 9.65 2.21 0.98
CA PRO A 72 9.08 0.89 1.26
C PRO A 72 10.05 -0.12 1.88
N PHE A 73 11.29 -0.19 1.37
CA PHE A 73 12.26 -1.19 1.81
C PHE A 73 12.78 -0.99 3.24
N VAL A 74 12.47 0.15 3.87
CA VAL A 74 12.73 0.38 5.30
C VAL A 74 11.77 -0.43 6.19
N ARG A 75 10.59 -0.83 5.68
CA ARG A 75 9.65 -1.65 6.46
C ARG A 75 10.12 -3.11 6.48
N LYS A 76 10.39 -3.61 7.69
CA LYS A 76 10.83 -4.98 7.94
C LYS A 76 9.84 -6.01 7.36
N ASP A 77 10.38 -7.07 6.76
CA ASP A 77 9.66 -8.22 6.20
C ASP A 77 8.68 -7.88 5.05
N LEU A 78 8.96 -6.82 4.27
CA LEU A 78 8.10 -6.36 3.16
C LEU A 78 7.84 -7.43 2.09
N ASP A 79 8.87 -8.06 1.54
CA ASP A 79 8.96 -9.49 1.80
C ASP A 79 7.70 -10.37 1.68
N LYS A 80 7.23 -10.70 2.87
CA LYS A 80 6.07 -11.54 3.18
C LYS A 80 4.79 -10.91 2.64
N LEU A 81 4.66 -9.58 2.76
CA LEU A 81 3.50 -8.86 2.23
C LEU A 81 3.44 -8.98 0.70
N LEU A 82 4.56 -8.79 0.00
CA LEU A 82 4.60 -8.89 -1.47
C LEU A 82 4.20 -10.30 -1.94
N ARG A 83 4.71 -11.34 -1.27
CA ARG A 83 4.34 -12.74 -1.53
C ARG A 83 2.85 -12.98 -1.31
N ALA A 84 2.31 -12.55 -0.17
CA ALA A 84 0.89 -12.73 0.14
C ALA A 84 -0.02 -11.99 -0.85
N LEU A 85 0.31 -10.75 -1.22
CA LEU A 85 -0.45 -10.00 -2.22
C LEU A 85 -0.43 -10.69 -3.60
N ARG A 86 0.70 -11.29 -3.98
CA ARG A 86 0.82 -12.00 -5.25
C ARG A 86 0.07 -13.34 -5.25
N PHE A 87 0.31 -14.18 -4.24
CA PHE A 87 -0.09 -15.58 -4.27
C PHE A 87 -1.39 -15.85 -3.50
N ASP A 88 -1.64 -15.15 -2.39
CA ASP A 88 -2.83 -15.39 -1.56
C ASP A 88 -4.01 -14.51 -2.00
N VAL A 89 -3.73 -13.30 -2.52
CA VAL A 89 -4.75 -12.35 -3.00
C VAL A 89 -4.93 -12.42 -4.52
N GLY A 90 -3.89 -12.76 -5.27
CA GLY A 90 -3.96 -12.82 -6.75
C GLY A 90 -3.89 -11.44 -7.41
N ILE A 91 -3.05 -10.53 -6.89
CA ILE A 91 -2.79 -9.23 -7.53
C ILE A 91 -1.87 -9.43 -8.74
N GLU A 92 -2.29 -8.89 -9.88
CA GLU A 92 -1.64 -9.13 -11.18
C GLU A 92 -0.41 -8.25 -11.39
N LYS A 93 -0.38 -7.06 -10.80
CA LYS A 93 0.74 -6.11 -10.89
C LYS A 93 1.02 -5.50 -9.52
N LEU A 94 2.27 -5.63 -9.06
CA LEU A 94 2.80 -5.03 -7.82
C LEU A 94 3.80 -3.90 -8.15
#